data_AF-A0A158IJA5-F1
#
_entry.id   AF-A0A158IJA5-F1
#
_cell.length_a   1.000
_cell.length_b   1.000
_cell.length_c   1.000
_cell.angle_alpha   90.00
_cell.angle_beta   90.00
_cell.angle_gamma   90.00
#
_symmetry.space_group_name_H-M   'P 1'
#
loop_
_entity.id
_entity.type
_entity.pdbx_description
1 polymer ?
#
loop_
_entity_poly.entity_id
_entity_poly.type
_entity_poly.pdbx_seq_one_letter_code
_entity_poly.pdbx_strand_id
1 'polypeptide(L)'
;MNNLDTLWAYIRKHVPSEGIEDADGGPVKFRDLKQYHEKKVSRWVEVGKTQRRRAEELIDDPLGVCQLRRTDSELTRERADEVPVVAMLLAMSIVLNLDEDTLRRAKAILERRDVQDIEMRLKSLLSKGDVVKSTRFPKLELKNFKSVSLGFESVEATYSAAAEDAYDGARDLLTKMGQQLLQVPSGIPMQFKGKFTEYFGNPDAIEDVAKLGFQGGAELGLAGHQTRSAVVRAVLGCVWKGIESKTMRLYFGGGTVIPKVEAYVPDIKSARRDGRINVHLAIGFFSHDQRVIHDGMSVSRGGVLIHELTHALAGTIDVGQAFMPGICKSLTNEKVWGTDALVNAQSYASFVEDAFG
;
A
#
# COMPACT_ATOMS: atom_id res chain seq x y z
N MET A 1 13.44 29.56 -20.69
CA MET A 1 14.11 28.24 -20.72
C MET A 1 13.56 27.42 -19.57
N ASN A 2 12.39 26.80 -19.76
CA ASN A 2 11.84 25.85 -18.81
C ASN A 2 11.70 24.50 -19.51
N ASN A 3 12.82 23.85 -19.83
CA ASN A 3 12.80 22.47 -20.31
C ASN A 3 12.85 21.51 -19.10
N LEU A 4 12.72 20.21 -19.34
CA LEU A 4 12.80 19.20 -18.28
C LEU A 4 14.10 19.30 -17.47
N ASP A 5 15.20 19.70 -18.09
CA ASP A 5 16.48 19.93 -17.42
C ASP A 5 16.45 21.15 -16.49
N THR A 6 15.72 22.22 -16.83
CA THR A 6 15.46 23.36 -15.92
C THR A 6 14.69 22.89 -14.68
N LEU A 7 13.67 22.04 -14.86
CA LEU A 7 12.91 21.51 -13.72
C LEU A 7 13.77 20.60 -12.85
N TRP A 8 14.59 19.75 -13.45
CA TRP A 8 15.56 18.95 -12.69
C TRP A 8 16.58 19.82 -11.96
N ALA A 9 17.09 20.88 -12.58
CA ALA A 9 18.01 21.82 -11.95
C ALA A 9 17.34 22.56 -10.79
N TYR A 10 16.09 22.99 -10.95
CA TYR A 10 15.29 23.64 -9.92
C TYR A 10 15.04 22.71 -8.72
N ILE A 11 14.58 21.48 -8.98
CA ILE A 11 14.37 20.46 -7.94
C ILE A 11 15.68 20.16 -7.21
N ARG A 12 16.80 20.01 -7.94
CA ARG A 12 18.13 19.76 -7.36
C ARG A 12 18.62 20.92 -6.49
N LYS A 13 18.37 22.18 -6.90
CA LYS A 13 18.72 23.37 -6.10
C LYS A 13 18.03 23.36 -4.73
N HIS A 14 16.88 22.70 -4.62
CA HIS A 14 16.12 22.59 -3.39
C HIS A 14 16.33 21.27 -2.64
N VAL A 15 17.26 20.44 -3.09
CA VAL A 15 17.81 19.35 -2.29
C VAL A 15 19.00 19.91 -1.51
N PRO A 16 18.93 20.05 -0.18
CA PRO A 16 20.07 20.45 0.64
C PRO A 16 21.25 19.52 0.40
N SER A 17 22.42 20.10 0.12
CA SER A 17 23.68 19.35 -0.09
C SER A 17 24.12 18.57 1.14
N GLU A 18 23.64 18.94 2.33
CA GLU A 18 24.09 18.42 3.63
C GLU A 18 23.06 17.55 4.36
N GLY A 19 21.85 17.37 3.80
CA GLY A 19 20.75 16.78 4.55
C GLY A 19 20.04 17.81 5.45
N ILE A 20 18.78 17.57 5.81
CA ILE A 20 18.13 18.17 6.99
C ILE A 20 18.36 17.17 8.14
N GLU A 21 18.37 17.57 9.41
CA GLU A 21 18.46 16.58 10.50
C GLU A 21 17.11 15.85 10.66
N ASP A 22 17.15 14.52 10.77
CA ASP A 22 15.99 13.71 11.19
C ASP A 22 15.70 13.95 12.69
N ALA A 23 14.55 13.52 13.21
CA ALA A 23 14.22 13.60 14.64
C ALA A 23 15.25 12.87 15.54
N ASP A 24 16.05 11.99 14.94
CA ASP A 24 17.13 11.23 15.58
C ASP A 24 18.54 11.85 15.37
N GLY A 25 18.65 13.05 14.80
CA GLY A 25 19.92 13.78 14.61
C GLY A 25 20.84 13.22 13.50
N GLY A 26 20.32 12.34 12.63
CA GLY A 26 21.06 11.81 11.48
C GLY A 26 20.81 12.62 10.19
N PRO A 27 21.72 12.60 9.20
CA PRO A 27 21.55 13.34 7.95
C PRO A 27 20.40 12.77 7.11
N VAL A 28 19.38 13.59 6.84
CA VAL A 28 18.25 13.25 5.95
C VAL A 28 18.80 13.00 4.56
N LYS A 29 18.61 11.77 4.09
CA LYS A 29 18.88 11.40 2.71
C LYS A 29 17.77 11.96 1.83
N PHE A 30 18.11 12.80 0.85
CA PHE A 30 17.14 13.25 -0.15
C PHE A 30 16.99 12.20 -1.27
N ARG A 31 15.85 12.23 -1.95
CA ARG A 31 15.60 11.42 -3.16
C ARG A 31 16.29 12.11 -4.35
N ASP A 32 17.16 11.38 -5.05
CA ASP A 32 17.52 11.78 -6.42
C ASP A 32 16.31 11.48 -7.31
N LEU A 33 15.48 12.51 -7.49
CA LEU A 33 14.23 12.39 -8.22
C LEU A 33 14.46 12.02 -9.70
N LYS A 34 15.57 12.46 -10.29
CA LYS A 34 15.94 12.12 -11.67
C LYS A 34 16.29 10.65 -11.79
N GLN A 35 17.16 10.13 -10.90
CA GLN A 35 17.50 8.72 -10.87
C GLN A 35 16.30 7.83 -10.54
N TYR A 36 15.41 8.29 -9.65
CA TYR A 36 14.20 7.56 -9.28
C TYR A 36 13.17 7.52 -10.42
N HIS A 37 12.98 8.65 -11.11
CA HIS A 37 12.21 8.74 -12.35
C HIS A 37 12.78 7.82 -13.43
N GLU A 38 14.09 7.87 -13.68
CA GLU A 38 14.78 6.99 -14.62
C GLU A 38 14.57 5.52 -14.26
N LYS A 39 14.76 5.10 -13.00
CA LYS A 39 14.51 3.71 -12.58
C LYS A 39 13.06 3.26 -12.75
N LYS A 40 12.08 4.15 -12.56
CA LYS A 40 10.65 3.87 -12.80
C LYS A 40 10.33 3.79 -14.29
N VAL A 41 10.88 4.70 -15.11
CA VAL A 41 10.62 4.80 -16.56
C VAL A 41 11.43 3.78 -17.38
N SER A 42 12.58 3.32 -16.89
CA SER A 42 13.49 2.39 -17.58
C SER A 42 13.08 0.92 -17.51
N ARG A 43 11.95 0.57 -16.86
CA ARG A 43 11.38 -0.78 -16.90
C ARG A 43 10.67 -1.04 -18.23
N TRP A 44 11.41 -0.89 -19.33
CA TRP A 44 11.01 -1.44 -20.62
C TRP A 44 11.11 -2.95 -20.52
N VAL A 45 10.01 -3.63 -20.83
CA VAL A 45 10.00 -5.10 -20.89
C VAL A 45 9.81 -5.48 -22.34
N GLU A 46 10.65 -6.39 -22.82
CA GLU A 46 10.51 -6.95 -24.13
C GLU A 46 9.34 -7.96 -24.10
N VAL A 47 8.26 -7.63 -24.81
CA VAL A 47 7.10 -8.53 -24.96
C VAL A 47 7.06 -8.94 -26.42
N GLY A 48 7.59 -10.13 -26.71
CA GLY A 48 7.79 -10.59 -28.09
C GLY A 48 8.94 -9.83 -28.76
N LYS A 49 8.72 -9.22 -29.93
CA LYS A 49 9.71 -8.40 -30.67
C LYS A 49 9.50 -6.89 -30.51
N THR A 50 8.63 -6.48 -29.58
CA THR A 50 8.29 -5.07 -29.39
C THR A 50 8.64 -4.68 -27.96
N GLN A 51 9.43 -3.62 -27.82
CA GLN A 51 9.61 -2.97 -26.53
C GLN A 51 8.30 -2.30 -26.16
N ARG A 52 7.62 -2.79 -25.12
CA ARG A 52 6.41 -2.17 -24.59
C ARG A 52 6.69 -1.66 -23.19
N ARG A 53 6.19 -0.46 -22.88
CA ARG A 53 5.97 -0.07 -21.48
C ARG A 53 5.02 -1.10 -20.87
N ARG A 54 5.26 -1.58 -19.65
CA ARG A 54 4.21 -2.30 -18.92
C ARG A 54 3.03 -1.34 -18.77
N ALA A 55 1.95 -1.60 -19.48
CA ALA A 55 0.77 -0.76 -19.58
C ALA A 55 -0.07 -0.68 -18.28
N GLU A 56 0.48 -1.06 -17.13
CA GLU A 56 -0.24 -1.18 -15.84
C GLU A 56 0.40 -0.33 -14.73
N GLU A 57 1.49 0.37 -15.02
CA GLU A 57 2.14 1.30 -14.10
C GLU A 57 2.37 2.62 -14.84
N LEU A 58 1.77 3.71 -14.34
CA LEU A 58 2.17 5.12 -14.48
C LEU A 58 1.32 6.03 -15.38
N ILE A 59 1.29 7.30 -14.96
CA ILE A 59 0.91 8.48 -15.73
C ILE A 59 1.64 8.42 -17.08
N ASP A 60 0.90 8.46 -18.18
CA ASP A 60 1.49 8.38 -19.53
C ASP A 60 2.49 9.51 -19.80
N ASP A 61 2.21 10.71 -19.24
CA ASP A 61 3.12 11.85 -19.24
C ASP A 61 2.85 12.86 -18.09
N PRO A 62 3.60 12.81 -16.96
CA PRO A 62 3.50 13.82 -15.89
C PRO A 62 3.76 15.25 -16.37
N LEU A 63 4.52 15.38 -17.47
CA LEU A 63 4.82 16.64 -18.11
C LEU A 63 3.56 17.14 -18.86
N GLY A 64 2.80 16.24 -19.50
CA GLY A 64 1.51 16.55 -20.13
C GLY A 64 0.49 17.19 -19.18
N VAL A 65 0.39 16.70 -17.94
CA VAL A 65 -0.48 17.28 -16.89
C VAL A 65 -0.03 18.70 -16.50
N CYS A 66 1.28 18.93 -16.52
CA CYS A 66 1.88 20.24 -16.29
C CYS A 66 1.84 21.16 -17.54
N GLN A 67 1.22 20.73 -18.64
CA GLN A 67 1.27 21.37 -19.97
C GLN A 67 2.68 21.51 -20.55
N LEU A 68 3.58 20.62 -20.15
CA LEU A 68 4.93 20.46 -20.67
C LEU A 68 4.91 19.31 -21.71
N ARG A 69 4.61 19.59 -22.97
CA ARG A 69 4.71 18.54 -24.00
C ARG A 69 6.18 18.24 -24.29
N ARG A 70 6.55 16.95 -24.40
CA ARG A 70 7.90 16.53 -24.82
C ARG A 70 8.35 17.10 -26.18
N THR A 71 7.41 17.43 -27.05
CA THR A 71 7.67 17.97 -28.40
C THR A 71 7.77 19.49 -28.45
N ASP A 72 7.19 20.20 -27.47
CA ASP A 72 7.20 21.66 -27.43
C ASP A 72 8.30 22.10 -26.47
N SER A 73 9.53 22.09 -26.97
CA SER A 73 10.77 22.35 -26.24
C SER A 73 10.98 23.82 -25.84
N GLU A 74 9.97 24.67 -26.03
CA GLU A 74 10.04 26.10 -25.71
C GLU A 74 8.90 26.52 -24.80
N LEU A 75 9.15 26.45 -23.49
CA LEU A 75 8.45 27.30 -22.55
C LEU A 75 9.07 28.71 -22.59
N THR A 76 8.26 29.66 -23.03
CA THR A 76 8.57 31.09 -23.17
C THR A 76 8.99 31.71 -21.83
N ARG A 77 9.78 32.80 -21.89
CA ARG A 77 10.39 33.49 -20.74
C ARG A 77 9.39 34.05 -19.71
N GLU A 78 8.10 34.14 -20.04
CA GLU A 78 7.06 34.78 -19.21
C GLU A 78 6.55 33.91 -18.04
N ARG A 79 7.11 32.72 -17.83
CA ARG A 79 6.60 31.70 -16.89
C ARG A 79 7.60 31.32 -15.79
N ALA A 80 8.46 32.24 -15.35
CA ALA A 80 9.42 31.97 -14.27
C ALA A 80 8.71 31.62 -12.96
N ASP A 81 7.58 32.27 -12.68
CA ASP A 81 6.77 32.07 -11.47
C ASP A 81 5.98 30.74 -11.49
N GLU A 82 5.88 30.08 -12.65
CA GLU A 82 5.24 28.75 -12.79
C GLU A 82 6.21 27.60 -12.49
N VAL A 83 7.54 27.84 -12.54
CA VAL A 83 8.57 26.82 -12.32
C VAL A 83 8.41 26.07 -10.98
N PRO A 84 8.16 26.75 -9.84
CA PRO A 84 7.96 26.07 -8.55
C PRO A 84 6.75 25.14 -8.56
N VAL A 85 5.62 25.61 -9.12
CA VAL A 85 4.37 24.84 -9.21
C VAL A 85 4.58 23.58 -10.05
N VAL A 86 5.21 23.74 -11.21
CA VAL A 86 5.45 22.65 -12.15
C VAL A 86 6.47 21.64 -11.60
N ALA A 87 7.53 22.13 -10.94
CA ALA A 87 8.51 21.27 -10.25
C ALA A 87 7.86 20.48 -9.11
N MET A 88 6.95 21.10 -8.36
CA MET A 88 6.18 20.44 -7.30
C MET A 88 5.25 19.36 -7.86
N LEU A 89 4.48 19.64 -8.92
CA LEU A 89 3.62 18.65 -9.57
C LEU A 89 4.42 17.45 -10.10
N LEU A 90 5.58 17.70 -10.73
CA LEU A 90 6.49 16.63 -11.19
C LEU A 90 7.04 15.81 -10.01
N ALA A 91 7.40 16.45 -8.90
CA ALA A 91 7.83 15.73 -7.70
C ALA A 91 6.68 14.90 -7.11
N MET A 92 5.46 15.43 -7.03
CA MET A 92 4.28 14.73 -6.52
C MET A 92 3.97 13.51 -7.40
N SER A 93 3.99 13.68 -8.72
CA SER A 93 3.73 12.60 -9.68
C SER A 93 4.73 11.45 -9.57
N ILE A 94 5.97 11.73 -9.17
CA ILE A 94 7.03 10.74 -9.08
C ILE A 94 7.08 10.09 -7.69
N VAL A 95 7.05 10.90 -6.64
CA VAL A 95 7.21 10.49 -5.25
C VAL A 95 5.94 9.87 -4.69
N LEU A 96 4.81 10.56 -4.86
CA LEU A 96 3.50 10.12 -4.37
C LEU A 96 2.75 9.31 -5.43
N ASN A 97 3.26 9.29 -6.67
CA ASN A 97 2.76 8.44 -7.74
C ASN A 97 1.26 8.73 -8.04
N LEU A 98 0.84 10.00 -7.94
CA LEU A 98 -0.58 10.40 -8.07
C LEU A 98 -1.11 10.26 -9.51
N ASP A 99 -2.41 10.04 -9.66
CA ASP A 99 -3.05 10.06 -10.98
C ASP A 99 -3.15 11.48 -11.57
N GLU A 100 -3.42 11.56 -12.88
CA GLU A 100 -3.53 12.82 -13.61
C GLU A 100 -4.65 13.73 -13.07
N ASP A 101 -5.82 13.19 -12.70
CA ASP A 101 -6.93 14.00 -12.21
C ASP A 101 -6.61 14.64 -10.85
N THR A 102 -5.93 13.90 -9.97
CA THR A 102 -5.45 14.40 -8.69
C THR A 102 -4.41 15.50 -8.87
N LEU A 103 -3.48 15.34 -9.82
CA LEU A 103 -2.49 16.37 -10.16
C LEU A 103 -3.15 17.61 -10.79
N ARG A 104 -4.17 17.44 -11.65
CA ARG A 104 -4.96 18.54 -12.23
C ARG A 104 -5.70 19.34 -11.14
N ARG A 105 -6.27 18.66 -10.15
CA ARG A 105 -6.89 19.31 -8.98
C ARG A 105 -5.87 20.05 -8.10
N ALA A 106 -4.66 19.48 -7.95
CA ALA A 106 -3.60 20.10 -7.16
C ALA A 106 -3.04 21.38 -7.80
N LYS A 107 -2.98 21.45 -9.14
CA LYS A 107 -2.38 22.58 -9.87
C LYS A 107 -2.94 23.94 -9.46
N ALA A 108 -4.27 24.14 -9.52
CA ALA A 108 -4.89 25.43 -9.20
C ALA A 108 -4.72 25.83 -7.72
N ILE A 109 -4.45 24.88 -6.84
CA ILE A 109 -4.17 25.14 -5.42
C ILE A 109 -2.73 25.60 -5.24
N LEU A 110 -1.79 24.96 -5.94
CA LEU A 110 -0.38 25.35 -5.93
C LEU A 110 -0.18 26.74 -6.56
N GLU A 111 -0.91 27.08 -7.63
CA GLU A 111 -0.85 28.40 -8.28
C GLU A 111 -1.29 29.55 -7.37
N ARG A 112 -2.04 29.29 -6.30
CA ARG A 112 -2.50 30.30 -5.32
C ARG A 112 -1.53 30.48 -4.16
N ARG A 113 -0.45 29.70 -4.09
CA ARG A 113 0.50 29.70 -2.97
C ARG A 113 1.70 30.59 -3.27
N ASP A 114 2.30 31.09 -2.20
CA ASP A 114 3.58 31.80 -2.29
C ASP A 114 4.68 30.83 -2.73
N VAL A 115 5.63 31.33 -3.54
CA VAL A 115 6.76 30.53 -4.04
C VAL A 115 7.58 29.92 -2.90
N GLN A 116 7.80 30.65 -1.80
CA GLN A 116 8.54 30.16 -0.64
C GLN A 116 7.83 28.98 0.05
N ASP A 117 6.48 29.02 0.11
CA ASP A 117 5.68 27.90 0.61
C ASP A 117 5.84 26.69 -0.31
N ILE A 118 5.76 26.86 -1.63
CA ILE A 118 5.96 25.78 -2.60
C ILE A 118 7.37 25.17 -2.48
N GLU A 119 8.41 25.99 -2.34
CA GLU A 119 9.79 25.52 -2.18
C GLU A 119 10.03 24.75 -0.87
N MET A 120 9.46 25.22 0.24
CA MET A 120 9.49 24.52 1.52
C MET A 120 8.81 23.16 1.41
N ARG A 121 7.67 23.12 0.72
CA ARG A 121 6.91 21.91 0.51
C ARG A 121 7.65 20.91 -0.39
N LEU A 122 8.22 21.37 -1.50
CA LEU A 122 9.06 20.55 -2.37
C LEU A 122 10.22 19.91 -1.59
N LYS A 123 10.87 20.64 -0.68
CA LYS A 123 11.91 20.08 0.22
C LYS A 123 11.38 18.93 1.08
N SER A 124 10.20 19.09 1.68
CA SER A 124 9.55 18.06 2.48
C SER A 124 9.27 16.79 1.66
N LEU A 125 8.71 16.94 0.45
CA LEU A 125 8.39 15.84 -0.46
C LEU A 125 9.64 15.05 -0.91
N LEU A 126 10.76 15.75 -1.11
CA LEU A 126 12.03 15.16 -1.52
C LEU A 126 12.77 14.48 -0.36
N SER A 127 12.41 14.78 0.89
CA SER A 127 12.95 14.14 2.08
C SER A 127 12.57 12.65 2.12
N LYS A 128 13.53 11.76 2.40
CA LYS A 128 13.23 10.35 2.72
C LYS A 128 12.78 10.16 4.17
N GLY A 129 12.83 11.21 4.99
CA GLY A 129 12.57 11.22 6.44
C GLY A 129 11.18 11.69 6.85
N ASP A 130 10.22 11.85 5.93
CA ASP A 130 8.82 12.11 6.30
C ASP A 130 8.18 10.85 6.89
N VAL A 131 8.56 10.52 8.12
CA VAL A 131 7.98 9.45 8.93
C VAL A 131 7.48 10.08 10.22
N VAL A 132 6.20 9.90 10.49
CA VAL A 132 5.53 10.42 11.69
C VAL A 132 5.01 9.23 12.47
N LYS A 133 5.30 9.17 13.76
CA LYS A 133 4.63 8.21 14.65
C LYS A 133 3.20 8.68 14.93
N SER A 134 2.24 7.77 14.82
CA SER A 134 0.88 8.05 15.28
C SER A 134 0.88 8.37 16.76
N THR A 135 0.14 9.40 17.15
CA THR A 135 -0.09 9.74 18.57
C THR A 135 -1.10 8.80 19.23
N ARG A 136 -1.99 8.18 18.44
CA ARG A 136 -2.97 7.19 18.88
C ARG A 136 -2.37 5.79 19.02
N PHE A 137 -1.47 5.42 18.11
CA PHE A 137 -0.90 4.07 18.04
C PHE A 137 0.63 4.12 18.02
N PRO A 138 1.32 3.90 19.16
CA PRO A 138 2.78 4.05 19.26
C PRO A 138 3.62 3.12 18.37
N LYS A 139 3.02 2.05 17.84
CA LYS A 139 3.63 1.09 16.91
C LYS A 139 3.30 1.37 15.44
N LEU A 140 2.55 2.43 15.16
CA LEU A 140 2.19 2.85 13.81
C LEU A 140 3.05 4.04 13.38
N GLU A 141 3.74 3.88 12.27
CA GLU A 141 4.48 4.93 11.58
C GLU A 141 3.77 5.26 10.25
N LEU A 142 3.53 6.54 10.00
CA LEU A 142 2.94 7.06 8.77
C LEU A 142 4.05 7.70 7.94
N LYS A 143 4.29 7.18 6.73
CA LYS A 143 5.34 7.65 5.83
C LYS A 143 4.76 8.36 4.61
N ASN A 144 5.35 9.51 4.27
CA ASN A 144 4.93 10.42 3.19
C ASN A 144 3.57 11.11 3.40
N PHE A 145 2.95 11.04 4.58
CA PHE A 145 1.64 11.68 4.81
C PHE A 145 1.74 13.20 4.91
N LYS A 146 2.81 13.75 5.52
CA LYS A 146 3.09 15.20 5.47
C LYS A 146 3.41 15.65 4.05
N SER A 147 3.97 14.76 3.23
CA SER A 147 4.27 15.05 1.82
C SER A 147 3.00 15.19 0.97
N VAL A 148 1.87 14.64 1.40
CA VAL A 148 0.55 14.81 0.74
C VAL A 148 -0.14 16.08 1.22
N SER A 149 0.16 16.53 2.44
CA SER A 149 -0.36 17.75 3.05
C SER A 149 0.08 19.04 2.36
N LEU A 150 0.97 18.92 1.39
CA LEU A 150 1.61 19.97 0.64
C LEU A 150 0.69 20.76 -0.32
N GLY A 151 -0.60 20.79 -0.01
CA GLY A 151 -1.66 21.53 -0.68
C GLY A 151 -3.00 21.49 0.06
N PHE A 152 -3.17 20.60 1.04
CA PHE A 152 -4.46 20.23 1.58
C PHE A 152 -4.36 19.81 3.07
N GLU A 153 -4.20 20.75 3.99
CA GLU A 153 -4.06 20.44 5.43
C GLU A 153 -5.23 19.57 5.96
N SER A 154 -6.45 19.76 5.43
CA SER A 154 -7.59 18.89 5.73
C SER A 154 -7.42 17.47 5.20
N VAL A 155 -6.76 17.29 4.06
CA VAL A 155 -6.57 15.98 3.41
C VAL A 155 -5.43 15.20 4.07
N GLU A 156 -4.38 15.84 4.62
CA GLU A 156 -3.41 15.14 5.47
C GLU A 156 -4.07 14.61 6.73
N ALA A 157 -4.81 15.47 7.44
CA ALA A 157 -5.51 15.05 8.64
C ALA A 157 -6.52 13.93 8.30
N THR A 158 -7.22 14.03 7.16
CA THR A 158 -8.17 13.02 6.69
C THR A 158 -7.50 11.71 6.31
N TYR A 159 -6.40 11.72 5.55
CA TYR A 159 -5.71 10.48 5.15
C TYR A 159 -4.93 9.86 6.29
N SER A 160 -4.31 10.67 7.16
CA SER A 160 -3.65 10.17 8.36
C SER A 160 -4.67 9.54 9.29
N ALA A 161 -5.79 10.23 9.56
CA ALA A 161 -6.90 9.67 10.35
C ALA A 161 -7.47 8.41 9.70
N ALA A 162 -7.68 8.40 8.38
CA ALA A 162 -8.17 7.21 7.66
C ALA A 162 -7.20 6.02 7.76
N ALA A 163 -5.89 6.26 7.70
CA ALA A 163 -4.87 5.22 7.86
C ALA A 163 -4.79 4.72 9.31
N GLU A 164 -4.89 5.62 10.29
CA GLU A 164 -4.98 5.27 11.71
C GLU A 164 -6.25 4.50 12.05
N ASP A 165 -7.40 4.92 11.52
CA ASP A 165 -8.68 4.24 11.71
C ASP A 165 -8.67 2.87 11.06
N ALA A 166 -8.10 2.73 9.86
CA ALA A 166 -7.92 1.43 9.22
C ALA A 166 -7.04 0.50 10.06
N TYR A 167 -5.94 1.02 10.61
CA TYR A 167 -5.08 0.27 11.53
C TYR A 167 -5.84 -0.17 12.79
N ASP A 168 -6.62 0.74 13.38
CA ASP A 168 -7.47 0.45 14.55
C ASP A 168 -8.49 -0.64 14.23
N GLY A 169 -9.21 -0.50 13.11
CA GLY A 169 -10.20 -1.48 12.66
C GLY A 169 -9.60 -2.86 12.42
N ALA A 170 -8.44 -2.93 11.74
CA ALA A 170 -7.73 -4.19 11.54
C ALA A 170 -7.30 -4.82 12.87
N ARG A 171 -6.76 -4.01 13.79
CA ARG A 171 -6.32 -4.45 15.12
C ARG A 171 -7.49 -4.94 15.97
N ASP A 172 -8.61 -4.24 15.97
CA ASP A 172 -9.81 -4.61 16.71
C ASP A 172 -10.42 -5.92 16.20
N LEU A 173 -10.55 -6.06 14.88
CA LEU A 173 -11.01 -7.30 14.25
C LEU A 173 -10.10 -8.48 14.58
N LEU A 174 -8.78 -8.30 14.44
CA LEU A 174 -7.79 -9.33 14.76
C LEU A 174 -7.76 -9.66 16.26
N THR A 175 -8.01 -8.69 17.14
CA THR A 175 -8.10 -8.90 18.59
C THR A 175 -9.35 -9.70 18.95
N LYS A 176 -10.51 -9.35 18.41
CA LYS A 176 -11.76 -10.13 18.57
C LYS A 176 -11.56 -11.56 18.05
N MET A 177 -10.98 -11.71 16.87
CA MET A 177 -10.63 -13.00 16.28
C MET A 177 -9.67 -13.77 17.19
N GLY A 178 -8.60 -13.14 17.70
CA GLY A 178 -7.65 -13.77 18.61
C GLY A 178 -8.33 -14.31 19.87
N GLN A 179 -9.23 -13.52 20.48
CA GLN A 179 -9.98 -13.90 21.68
C GLN A 179 -10.98 -15.03 21.42
N GLN A 180 -11.72 -14.97 20.31
CA GLN A 180 -12.86 -15.87 20.06
C GLN A 180 -12.49 -17.13 19.27
N LEU A 181 -11.47 -17.06 18.41
CA LEU A 181 -11.00 -18.17 17.59
C LEU A 181 -9.71 -18.78 18.17
N LEU A 182 -8.67 -17.98 18.41
CA LEU A 182 -7.33 -18.51 18.70
C LEU A 182 -7.15 -19.00 20.15
N GLN A 183 -7.97 -18.55 21.11
CA GLN A 183 -7.93 -19.07 22.49
C GLN A 183 -8.49 -20.49 22.63
N VAL A 184 -9.27 -20.97 21.66
CA VAL A 184 -9.73 -22.37 21.66
C VAL A 184 -8.55 -23.29 21.30
N PRO A 185 -8.30 -24.40 22.02
CA PRO A 185 -7.11 -25.24 21.81
C PRO A 185 -6.95 -25.79 20.39
N SER A 186 -8.05 -26.11 19.71
CA SER A 186 -8.04 -26.69 18.37
C SER A 186 -9.37 -26.47 17.64
N GLY A 187 -9.34 -26.54 16.30
CA GLY A 187 -10.53 -26.49 15.46
C GLY A 187 -11.15 -25.10 15.34
N ILE A 188 -12.34 -25.05 14.73
CA ILE A 188 -13.12 -23.82 14.53
C ILE A 188 -14.35 -23.87 15.45
N PRO A 189 -14.58 -22.87 16.32
CA PRO A 189 -15.80 -22.78 17.13
C PRO A 189 -17.06 -22.88 16.28
N MET A 190 -18.10 -23.52 16.81
CA MET A 190 -19.31 -23.84 16.05
C MET A 190 -19.96 -22.59 15.42
N GLN A 191 -19.96 -21.45 16.13
CA GLN A 191 -20.53 -20.21 15.62
C GLN A 191 -19.82 -19.66 14.37
N PHE A 192 -18.54 -20.02 14.15
CA PHE A 192 -17.77 -19.57 12.98
C PHE A 192 -17.62 -20.66 11.91
N LYS A 193 -18.05 -21.90 12.20
CA LYS A 193 -17.86 -23.04 11.29
C LYS A 193 -18.53 -22.84 9.93
N GLY A 194 -19.71 -22.20 9.90
CA GLY A 194 -20.41 -21.85 8.66
C GLY A 194 -19.59 -20.90 7.80
N LYS A 195 -19.19 -19.74 8.35
CA LYS A 195 -18.34 -18.76 7.66
C LYS A 195 -16.99 -19.34 7.25
N PHE A 196 -16.35 -20.11 8.11
CA PHE A 196 -15.11 -20.79 7.76
C PHE A 196 -15.30 -21.68 6.53
N THR A 197 -16.39 -22.44 6.47
CA THR A 197 -16.66 -23.35 5.36
C THR A 197 -16.88 -22.59 4.05
N GLU A 198 -17.53 -21.43 4.10
CA GLU A 198 -17.71 -20.55 2.93
C GLU A 198 -16.37 -20.12 2.32
N TYR A 199 -15.37 -19.77 3.15
CA TYR A 199 -14.10 -19.21 2.68
C TYR A 199 -12.94 -20.20 2.52
N PHE A 200 -12.96 -21.33 3.25
CA PHE A 200 -11.87 -22.31 3.27
C PHE A 200 -12.33 -23.76 3.09
N GLY A 201 -13.63 -24.02 2.95
CA GLY A 201 -14.18 -25.37 2.83
C GLY A 201 -14.15 -26.15 4.15
N ASN A 202 -14.20 -27.48 4.07
CA ASN A 202 -14.31 -28.34 5.26
C ASN A 202 -13.12 -28.13 6.23
N PRO A 203 -13.34 -27.70 7.49
CA PRO A 203 -12.26 -27.44 8.46
C PRO A 203 -11.44 -28.68 8.84
N ASP A 204 -12.02 -29.87 8.68
CA ASP A 204 -11.41 -31.14 9.04
C ASP A 204 -10.71 -31.80 7.84
N ALA A 205 -10.82 -31.22 6.63
CA ALA A 205 -10.06 -31.67 5.48
C ALA A 205 -8.55 -31.51 5.73
N ILE A 206 -7.77 -32.51 5.29
CA ILE A 206 -6.33 -32.57 5.51
C ILE A 206 -5.61 -32.15 4.24
N GLU A 207 -4.66 -31.23 4.39
CA GLU A 207 -3.86 -30.69 3.30
C GLU A 207 -2.37 -30.88 3.56
N ASP A 208 -1.62 -31.16 2.50
CA ASP A 208 -0.16 -31.20 2.54
C ASP A 208 0.39 -29.78 2.49
N VAL A 209 0.85 -29.26 3.63
CA VAL A 209 1.31 -27.87 3.78
C VAL A 209 2.50 -27.57 2.85
N ALA A 210 3.34 -28.56 2.52
CA ALA A 210 4.47 -28.36 1.63
C ALA A 210 4.06 -28.08 0.17
N LYS A 211 2.83 -28.44 -0.19
CA LYS A 211 2.25 -28.17 -1.52
C LYS A 211 1.43 -26.88 -1.55
N LEU A 212 1.15 -26.29 -0.38
CA LEU A 212 0.48 -25.00 -0.31
C LEU A 212 1.50 -23.93 -0.73
N GLY A 213 1.21 -23.22 -1.82
CA GLY A 213 2.11 -22.27 -2.47
C GLY A 213 2.40 -20.97 -1.71
N PHE A 214 2.54 -21.02 -0.37
CA PHE A 214 2.91 -19.86 0.44
C PHE A 214 4.28 -19.31 0.01
N GLN A 215 4.33 -18.01 -0.26
CA GLN A 215 5.58 -17.31 -0.52
C GLN A 215 6.30 -17.04 0.79
N GLY A 216 7.31 -17.84 1.12
CA GLY A 216 8.17 -17.58 2.28
C GLY A 216 7.49 -17.83 3.64
N GLY A 217 6.47 -18.69 3.73
CA GLY A 217 5.70 -19.03 4.95
C GLY A 217 6.47 -19.74 6.10
N ALA A 218 7.77 -19.51 6.24
CA ALA A 218 8.64 -20.15 7.24
C ALA A 218 8.21 -19.89 8.70
N GLU A 219 7.44 -18.84 8.98
CA GLU A 219 6.97 -18.48 10.33
C GLU A 219 5.64 -19.17 10.72
N LEU A 220 5.01 -19.94 9.83
CA LEU A 220 3.74 -20.60 10.13
C LEU A 220 3.89 -21.75 11.14
N GLY A 221 5.11 -22.29 11.32
CA GLY A 221 5.37 -23.38 12.26
C GLY A 221 4.63 -24.68 11.95
N LEU A 222 4.11 -24.82 10.72
CA LEU A 222 3.37 -25.99 10.25
C LEU A 222 4.24 -26.82 9.30
N ALA A 223 4.15 -28.13 9.41
CA ALA A 223 4.80 -29.09 8.53
C ALA A 223 3.90 -30.31 8.29
N GLY A 224 4.12 -30.98 7.16
CA GLY A 224 3.42 -32.20 6.79
C GLY A 224 1.93 -31.98 6.53
N HIS A 225 1.11 -32.95 6.92
CA HIS A 225 -0.33 -32.95 6.71
C HIS A 225 -1.03 -32.28 7.88
N GLN A 226 -1.77 -31.21 7.60
CA GLN A 226 -2.50 -30.43 8.61
C GLN A 226 -3.96 -30.28 8.21
N THR A 227 -4.85 -30.15 9.19
CA THR A 227 -6.23 -29.79 8.88
C THR A 227 -6.29 -28.36 8.33
N ARG A 228 -7.26 -28.07 7.45
CA ARG A 228 -7.49 -26.70 6.96
C ARG A 228 -7.68 -25.71 8.10
N SER A 229 -8.39 -26.11 9.15
CA SER A 229 -8.54 -25.32 10.37
C SER A 229 -7.21 -25.01 11.06
N ALA A 230 -6.27 -25.96 11.12
CA ALA A 230 -4.94 -25.72 11.68
C ALA A 230 -4.13 -24.73 10.82
N VAL A 231 -4.17 -24.87 9.49
CA VAL A 231 -3.52 -23.95 8.54
C VAL A 231 -4.02 -22.52 8.72
N VAL A 232 -5.34 -22.32 8.67
CA VAL A 232 -5.95 -20.99 8.77
C VAL A 232 -5.66 -20.36 10.13
N ARG A 233 -5.74 -21.13 11.22
CA ARG A 233 -5.41 -20.65 12.57
C ARG A 233 -3.94 -20.26 12.71
N ALA A 234 -3.01 -20.98 12.06
CA ALA A 234 -1.61 -20.61 12.08
C ALA A 234 -1.35 -19.29 11.34
N VAL A 235 -1.94 -19.12 10.15
CA VAL A 235 -1.86 -17.87 9.38
C VAL A 235 -2.42 -16.70 10.19
N LEU A 236 -3.65 -16.83 10.70
CA LEU A 236 -4.29 -15.78 11.51
C LEU A 236 -3.55 -15.52 12.82
N GLY A 237 -2.94 -16.55 13.42
CA GLY A 237 -2.10 -16.42 14.60
C GLY A 237 -0.82 -15.61 14.33
N CYS A 238 -0.17 -15.82 13.19
CA CYS A 238 0.98 -15.00 12.78
C CYS A 238 0.58 -13.55 12.52
N VAL A 239 -0.56 -13.33 11.87
CA VAL A 239 -1.09 -11.99 11.59
C VAL A 239 -1.44 -11.24 12.86
N TRP A 240 -2.21 -11.86 13.77
CA TRP A 240 -2.60 -11.27 15.05
C TRP A 240 -1.38 -10.96 15.94
N LYS A 241 -0.44 -11.90 16.08
CA LYS A 241 0.80 -11.65 16.83
C LYS A 241 1.64 -10.55 16.16
N GLY A 242 1.69 -10.53 14.83
CA GLY A 242 2.48 -9.57 14.08
C GLY A 242 2.00 -8.14 14.26
N ILE A 243 0.69 -7.88 14.11
CA ILE A 243 0.13 -6.53 14.30
C ILE A 243 0.28 -6.05 15.75
N GLU A 244 0.20 -6.96 16.72
CA GLU A 244 0.35 -6.61 18.14
C GLU A 244 1.81 -6.40 18.55
N SER A 245 2.77 -7.11 17.95
CA SER A 245 4.18 -7.10 18.38
C SER A 245 5.08 -6.18 17.57
N LYS A 246 4.93 -6.13 16.25
CA LYS A 246 5.83 -5.42 15.33
C LYS A 246 5.41 -3.96 15.13
N THR A 247 6.36 -3.11 14.76
CA THR A 247 6.04 -1.75 14.27
C THR A 247 5.55 -1.85 12.84
N MET A 248 4.42 -1.22 12.54
CA MET A 248 3.85 -1.13 11.21
C MET A 248 4.11 0.24 10.61
N ARG A 249 4.53 0.29 9.35
CA ARG A 249 4.71 1.51 8.59
C ARG A 249 3.79 1.51 7.39
N LEU A 250 2.88 2.47 7.36
CA LEU A 250 1.99 2.73 6.23
C LEU A 250 2.59 3.82 5.36
N TYR A 251 2.78 3.54 4.08
CA TYR A 251 3.31 4.49 3.11
C TYR A 251 2.17 5.04 2.29
N PHE A 252 1.97 6.35 2.30
CA PHE A 252 1.15 6.98 1.28
C PHE A 252 1.88 6.93 -0.07
N GLY A 253 1.17 6.59 -1.15
CA GLY A 253 1.66 6.86 -2.51
C GLY A 253 2.54 5.79 -3.13
N GLY A 254 2.60 4.58 -2.55
CA GLY A 254 3.15 3.44 -3.29
C GLY A 254 2.07 2.91 -4.23
N GLY A 255 2.40 2.65 -5.51
CA GLY A 255 1.52 1.88 -6.40
C GLY A 255 0.16 2.50 -6.76
N THR A 256 -0.11 3.73 -6.33
CA THR A 256 -1.32 4.56 -6.58
C THR A 256 -1.76 4.73 -8.04
N VAL A 257 -0.98 4.25 -9.03
CA VAL A 257 -1.34 4.28 -10.46
C VAL A 257 -1.66 2.89 -11.00
N ILE A 258 -1.67 1.84 -10.17
CA ILE A 258 -2.20 0.54 -10.58
C ILE A 258 -3.72 0.62 -10.37
N PRO A 259 -4.54 0.65 -11.44
CA PRO A 259 -5.99 0.74 -11.29
C PRO A 259 -6.50 -0.44 -10.45
N LYS A 260 -7.42 -0.16 -9.53
CA LYS A 260 -8.03 -1.17 -8.63
C LYS A 260 -7.09 -1.81 -7.60
N VAL A 261 -5.91 -1.24 -7.37
CA VAL A 261 -5.08 -1.60 -6.21
C VAL A 261 -5.42 -0.66 -5.07
N GLU A 262 -5.69 -1.23 -3.91
CA GLU A 262 -5.98 -0.50 -2.67
C GLU A 262 -4.73 -0.41 -1.80
N ALA A 263 -4.02 -1.51 -1.62
CA ALA A 263 -2.74 -1.53 -0.95
C ALA A 263 -1.83 -2.59 -1.58
N TYR A 264 -0.56 -2.58 -1.18
CA TYR A 264 0.33 -3.74 -1.39
C TYR A 264 1.46 -3.74 -0.37
N VAL A 265 1.99 -4.92 -0.11
CA VAL A 265 3.27 -5.12 0.58
C VAL A 265 4.41 -5.35 -0.42
N PRO A 266 5.58 -4.74 -0.23
CA PRO A 266 6.74 -5.07 -1.05
C PRO A 266 7.21 -6.48 -0.72
N ASP A 267 7.85 -7.16 -1.69
CA ASP A 267 8.35 -8.55 -1.59
C ASP A 267 8.83 -8.89 -0.16
N ILE A 268 8.31 -9.99 0.40
CA ILE A 268 8.56 -10.52 1.75
C ILE A 268 10.04 -10.49 2.16
N LYS A 269 10.97 -10.61 1.21
CA LYS A 269 12.41 -10.48 1.47
C LYS A 269 12.83 -9.10 1.99
N SER A 270 12.08 -8.05 1.64
CA SER A 270 12.30 -6.66 2.06
C SER A 270 11.72 -6.36 3.45
N ALA A 271 10.53 -6.91 3.78
CA ALA A 271 9.91 -6.78 5.10
C ALA A 271 10.76 -7.41 6.23
N ARG A 272 11.63 -8.38 5.91
CA ARG A 272 12.48 -9.07 6.89
C ARG A 272 13.73 -8.30 7.32
N ARG A 273 14.16 -7.27 6.57
CA ARG A 273 15.47 -6.62 6.81
C ARG A 273 15.46 -5.55 7.88
N ASP A 274 14.32 -4.91 8.14
CA ASP A 274 14.22 -3.81 9.12
C ASP A 274 13.32 -4.13 10.32
N GLY A 275 12.76 -5.34 10.39
CA GLY A 275 11.90 -5.80 11.48
C GLY A 275 10.53 -5.10 11.53
N ARG A 276 10.18 -4.30 10.52
CA ARG A 276 8.91 -3.57 10.42
C ARG A 276 7.99 -4.22 9.38
N ILE A 277 6.69 -4.06 9.59
CA ILE A 277 5.70 -4.39 8.56
C ILE A 277 5.51 -3.16 7.69
N ASN A 278 5.87 -3.23 6.41
CA ASN A 278 5.77 -2.11 5.48
C ASN A 278 4.60 -2.34 4.52
N VAL A 279 3.57 -1.48 4.55
CA VAL A 279 2.40 -1.54 3.64
C VAL A 279 2.28 -0.23 2.89
N HIS A 280 2.10 -0.30 1.58
CA HIS A 280 1.86 0.86 0.72
C HIS A 280 0.37 1.02 0.45
N LEU A 281 -0.16 2.22 0.70
CA LEU A 281 -1.56 2.56 0.48
C LEU A 281 -1.70 3.33 -0.83
N ALA A 282 -2.54 2.79 -1.72
CA ALA A 282 -2.93 3.44 -2.95
C ALA A 282 -4.08 4.44 -2.71
N ILE A 283 -4.43 5.26 -3.72
CA ILE A 283 -5.49 6.27 -3.59
C ILE A 283 -6.84 5.57 -3.41
N GLY A 284 -7.05 4.42 -4.08
CA GLY A 284 -8.27 3.62 -3.96
C GLY A 284 -8.58 3.17 -2.53
N PHE A 285 -7.57 2.97 -1.69
CA PHE A 285 -7.75 2.67 -0.26
C PHE A 285 -8.58 3.74 0.44
N PHE A 286 -8.31 5.01 0.15
CA PHE A 286 -8.99 6.12 0.81
C PHE A 286 -10.40 6.35 0.26
N SER A 287 -10.78 5.70 -0.83
CA SER A 287 -12.14 5.70 -1.36
C SER A 287 -13.04 4.64 -0.70
N HIS A 288 -12.47 3.69 0.05
CA HIS A 288 -13.23 2.63 0.73
C HIS A 288 -13.91 3.10 2.01
N ASP A 289 -15.02 2.46 2.35
CA ASP A 289 -15.66 2.64 3.64
C ASP A 289 -14.82 2.02 4.76
N GLN A 290 -14.85 2.69 5.91
CA GLN A 290 -14.17 2.24 7.11
C GLN A 290 -14.93 1.09 7.82
N ARG A 291 -16.19 0.89 7.48
CA ARG A 291 -17.09 -0.06 8.14
C ARG A 291 -17.02 -1.42 7.45
N VAL A 292 -17.31 -2.47 8.21
CA VAL A 292 -17.48 -3.83 7.68
C VAL A 292 -18.53 -3.81 6.59
N ILE A 293 -18.20 -4.39 5.44
CA ILE A 293 -19.06 -4.38 4.25
C ILE A 293 -19.61 -5.79 4.05
N HIS A 294 -20.92 -5.96 4.24
CA HIS A 294 -21.62 -7.24 4.08
C HIS A 294 -22.27 -7.41 2.69
N ASP A 295 -21.85 -6.61 1.71
CA ASP A 295 -22.39 -6.67 0.34
C ASP A 295 -21.87 -7.87 -0.47
N GLY A 296 -20.94 -8.63 0.10
CA GLY A 296 -20.31 -9.79 -0.54
C GLY A 296 -19.35 -9.44 -1.67
N MET A 297 -19.09 -8.14 -1.89
CA MET A 297 -18.34 -7.61 -3.02
C MET A 297 -17.12 -6.81 -2.58
N SER A 298 -17.13 -6.28 -1.36
CA SER A 298 -16.10 -5.36 -0.88
C SER A 298 -15.61 -5.76 0.53
N VAL A 299 -14.44 -5.24 0.92
CA VAL A 299 -13.92 -5.29 2.30
C VAL A 299 -13.67 -3.88 2.82
N SER A 300 -13.67 -3.70 4.13
CA SER A 300 -13.37 -2.38 4.72
C SER A 300 -11.88 -2.05 4.57
N ARG A 301 -11.50 -0.78 4.82
CA ARG A 301 -10.06 -0.42 4.92
C ARG A 301 -9.30 -1.26 5.95
N GLY A 302 -9.95 -1.65 7.05
CA GLY A 302 -9.37 -2.57 8.03
C GLY A 302 -9.15 -3.96 7.44
N GLY A 303 -10.12 -4.48 6.67
CA GLY A 303 -10.01 -5.71 5.90
C GLY A 303 -8.86 -5.69 4.88
N VAL A 304 -8.67 -4.57 4.17
CA VAL A 304 -7.53 -4.38 3.27
C VAL A 304 -6.20 -4.50 4.02
N LEU A 305 -6.08 -3.90 5.20
CA LEU A 305 -4.85 -4.08 5.99
C LEU A 305 -4.68 -5.54 6.44
N ILE A 306 -5.74 -6.25 6.81
CA ILE A 306 -5.67 -7.68 7.16
C ILE A 306 -5.18 -8.50 5.96
N HIS A 307 -5.69 -8.22 4.76
CA HIS A 307 -5.24 -8.82 3.50
C HIS A 307 -3.71 -8.66 3.36
N GLU A 308 -3.22 -7.42 3.42
CA GLU A 308 -1.80 -7.12 3.27
C GLU A 308 -0.93 -7.73 4.38
N LEU A 309 -1.44 -7.76 5.61
CA LEU A 309 -0.74 -8.40 6.72
C LEU A 309 -0.57 -9.90 6.51
N THR A 310 -1.54 -10.57 5.89
CA THR A 310 -1.41 -12.00 5.58
C THR A 310 -0.27 -12.25 4.59
N HIS A 311 -0.09 -11.36 3.59
CA HIS A 311 1.08 -11.45 2.71
C HIS A 311 2.38 -11.24 3.50
N ALA A 312 2.48 -10.12 4.23
CA ALA A 312 3.72 -9.73 4.91
C ALA A 312 4.18 -10.73 5.98
N LEU A 313 3.24 -11.36 6.69
CA LEU A 313 3.51 -12.17 7.89
C LEU A 313 3.34 -13.66 7.68
N ALA A 314 2.45 -14.08 6.78
CA ALA A 314 2.13 -15.48 6.55
C ALA A 314 2.48 -15.97 5.13
N GLY A 315 2.82 -15.08 4.21
CA GLY A 315 3.24 -15.46 2.86
C GLY A 315 2.09 -15.93 1.98
N THR A 316 0.87 -15.46 2.22
CA THR A 316 -0.25 -15.65 1.29
C THR A 316 0.05 -15.00 -0.07
N ILE A 317 -0.77 -15.29 -1.06
CA ILE A 317 -0.69 -14.80 -2.44
C ILE A 317 -2.08 -14.34 -2.90
N ASP A 318 -2.12 -13.68 -4.05
CA ASP A 318 -3.37 -13.33 -4.73
C ASP A 318 -3.68 -14.35 -5.82
N VAL A 319 -4.71 -15.16 -5.58
CA VAL A 319 -5.09 -16.24 -6.51
C VAL A 319 -6.06 -15.69 -7.55
N GLY A 320 -5.66 -15.68 -8.83
CA GLY A 320 -6.59 -15.62 -9.97
C GLY A 320 -7.58 -14.43 -9.99
N GLN A 321 -7.19 -13.28 -9.43
CA GLN A 321 -8.06 -12.11 -9.23
C GLN A 321 -9.21 -12.29 -8.23
N ALA A 322 -9.13 -13.27 -7.32
CA ALA A 322 -10.08 -13.48 -6.23
C ALA A 322 -9.94 -12.41 -5.13
N PHE A 323 -10.19 -11.16 -5.49
CA PHE A 323 -10.14 -9.97 -4.63
C PHE A 323 -11.49 -9.62 -4.01
N MET A 324 -12.54 -10.36 -4.33
CA MET A 324 -13.91 -10.10 -3.84
C MET A 324 -14.39 -11.26 -2.96
N PRO A 325 -15.14 -11.00 -1.86
CA PRO A 325 -15.64 -12.06 -0.98
C PRO A 325 -16.46 -13.12 -1.72
N GLY A 326 -17.33 -12.74 -2.67
CA GLY A 326 -18.11 -13.67 -3.48
C GLY A 326 -17.26 -14.62 -4.33
N ILE A 327 -16.15 -14.12 -4.90
CA ILE A 327 -15.21 -14.94 -5.66
C ILE A 327 -14.41 -15.84 -4.71
N CYS A 328 -14.01 -15.34 -3.54
CA CYS A 328 -13.38 -16.16 -2.50
C CYS A 328 -14.28 -17.34 -2.07
N LYS A 329 -15.60 -17.13 -1.96
CA LYS A 329 -16.56 -18.20 -1.70
C LYS A 329 -16.70 -19.18 -2.85
N SER A 330 -16.46 -18.76 -4.09
CA SER A 330 -16.43 -19.68 -5.24
C SER A 330 -15.18 -20.56 -5.26
N LEU A 331 -14.04 -20.08 -4.72
CA LEU A 331 -12.80 -20.86 -4.61
C LEU A 331 -12.99 -22.17 -3.83
N THR A 332 -13.91 -22.19 -2.87
CA THR A 332 -14.17 -23.40 -2.05
C THR A 332 -15.05 -24.42 -2.74
N ASN A 333 -15.82 -24.03 -3.75
CA ASN A 333 -16.81 -24.87 -4.43
C ASN A 333 -16.27 -25.58 -5.67
N GLU A 334 -15.19 -25.09 -6.28
CA GLU A 334 -14.55 -25.74 -7.41
C GLU A 334 -13.54 -26.80 -6.95
N LYS A 335 -13.69 -28.05 -7.43
CA LYS A 335 -12.77 -29.18 -7.14
C LYS A 335 -11.28 -28.89 -7.36
N VAL A 336 -10.94 -27.84 -8.11
CA VAL A 336 -9.59 -27.47 -8.51
C VAL A 336 -8.98 -26.39 -7.60
N TRP A 337 -9.78 -25.55 -6.91
CA TRP A 337 -9.29 -24.34 -6.22
C TRP A 337 -9.40 -24.44 -4.68
N GLY A 338 -9.85 -25.56 -4.15
CA GLY A 338 -10.09 -25.73 -2.71
C GLY A 338 -8.84 -25.51 -1.84
N THR A 339 -7.64 -25.79 -2.34
CA THR A 339 -6.36 -25.49 -1.66
C THR A 339 -5.90 -24.05 -1.87
N ASP A 340 -6.27 -23.44 -3.00
CA ASP A 340 -5.88 -22.08 -3.35
C ASP A 340 -6.52 -21.07 -2.38
N ALA A 341 -7.73 -21.36 -1.90
CA ALA A 341 -8.38 -20.58 -0.85
C ALA A 341 -7.54 -20.46 0.44
N LEU A 342 -6.68 -21.44 0.76
CA LEU A 342 -5.82 -21.43 1.94
C LEU A 342 -4.59 -20.55 1.78
N VAL A 343 -4.17 -20.28 0.55
CA VAL A 343 -3.05 -19.39 0.25
C VAL A 343 -3.51 -18.01 -0.21
N ASN A 344 -4.81 -17.82 -0.49
CA ASN A 344 -5.37 -16.55 -0.95
C ASN A 344 -5.53 -15.53 0.20
N ALA A 345 -4.86 -14.38 0.12
CA ALA A 345 -4.91 -13.33 1.15
C ALA A 345 -6.33 -12.80 1.40
N GLN A 346 -7.09 -12.58 0.33
CA GLN A 346 -8.45 -12.03 0.42
C GLN A 346 -9.42 -12.95 1.17
N SER A 347 -9.22 -14.27 1.11
CA SER A 347 -10.05 -15.23 1.85
C SER A 347 -9.93 -15.02 3.37
N TYR A 348 -8.74 -14.66 3.85
CA TYR A 348 -8.50 -14.35 5.27
C TYR A 348 -9.14 -13.04 5.68
N ALA A 349 -8.94 -11.97 4.91
CA ALA A 349 -9.56 -10.68 5.18
C ALA A 349 -11.09 -10.80 5.23
N SER A 350 -11.67 -11.44 4.21
CA SER A 350 -13.12 -11.63 4.11
C SER A 350 -13.65 -12.50 5.25
N PHE A 351 -12.99 -13.59 5.61
CA PHE A 351 -13.41 -14.42 6.74
C PHE A 351 -13.36 -13.67 8.07
N VAL A 352 -12.31 -12.88 8.31
CA VAL A 352 -12.17 -12.13 9.56
C VAL A 352 -13.26 -11.07 9.68
N GLU A 353 -13.56 -10.35 8.60
CA GLU A 353 -14.65 -9.37 8.57
C GLU A 353 -16.02 -10.03 8.75
N ASP A 354 -16.33 -11.09 8.00
CA ASP A 354 -17.64 -11.74 8.07
C ASP A 354 -17.91 -12.43 9.42
N ALA A 355 -16.86 -12.89 10.12
CA ALA A 355 -16.99 -13.66 11.35
C ALA A 355 -16.85 -12.81 12.63
N PHE A 356 -16.12 -11.69 12.59
CA PHE A 356 -15.79 -10.90 13.79
C PHE A 356 -16.13 -9.40 13.66
N GLY A 357 -16.64 -8.99 12.51
CA GLY A 357 -17.02 -7.62 12.14
C GLY A 357 -18.27 -7.08 12.82
#